data_AF-A0A2N9YES9-F1
#
_entry.id   AF-A0A2N9YES9-F1
#
_cell.length_a   1.000
_cell.length_b   1.000
_cell.length_c   1.000
_cell.angle_alpha   90.00
_cell.angle_beta   90.00
_cell.angle_gamma   90.00
#
_symmetry.space_group_name_H-M   'P 1'
#
loop_
_entity.id
_entity.type
_entity.pdbx_description
1 polymer ?
#
loop_
_entity_poly.entity_id
_entity_poly.type
_entity_poly.pdbx_seq_one_letter_code
_entity_poly.pdbx_strand_id
1 'polypeptide(L)'
;MIEVAPLKFGVVFKHAFSQVTVFKNFVKDVIDIDINIDKVHTEYEYPTQIGFVKSKYDLFAEDIEKRIIVEIQHIKEEDFFDRFLYYHLISLVEQIGTYQKYQFEKTVYTIVVLTSLPRDKSVQFSCAVSDMSPIDEHGKKHNIYPHRLIFLCPRLVNEDTPVNVKTWLELIEDSLDGKLEENKFTAQKFKDILNAIHQQRIDPALLAQIKDEAAWEDVKREERKEGFEAGVQLGLQEGEKRGVQQGIQLAHLETAQKMLSDGIPLETVLKYTGLSEIDLKES
;
A
#
# COMPACT_ATOMS: atom_id res chain seq x y z
N MET A 1 -13.19 24.30 -6.08
CA MET A 1 -11.93 23.58 -6.34
C MET A 1 -10.78 24.50 -6.02
N ILE A 2 -9.91 24.08 -5.11
CA ILE A 2 -8.66 24.76 -4.76
C ILE A 2 -7.47 23.89 -5.16
N GLU A 3 -6.30 24.49 -5.31
CA GLU A 3 -5.05 23.75 -5.53
C GLU A 3 -4.37 23.47 -4.19
N VAL A 4 -4.05 22.20 -3.95
CA VAL A 4 -3.44 21.72 -2.71
C VAL A 4 -2.17 20.94 -3.00
N ALA A 5 -1.24 20.90 -2.05
CA ALA A 5 -0.18 19.92 -2.06
C ALA A 5 -0.77 18.53 -1.79
N PRO A 6 -0.46 17.53 -2.63
CA PRO A 6 -1.03 16.20 -2.47
C PRO A 6 -0.64 15.51 -1.16
N LEU A 7 -1.63 15.01 -0.41
CA LEU A 7 -1.38 14.23 0.81
C LEU A 7 -0.81 12.84 0.55
N LYS A 8 -0.65 12.42 -0.72
CA LYS A 8 0.10 11.19 -1.06
C LYS A 8 1.59 11.31 -0.74
N PHE A 9 2.13 12.52 -0.74
CA PHE A 9 3.52 12.79 -0.42
C PHE A 9 3.70 12.77 1.10
N GLY A 10 4.61 11.94 1.58
CA GLY A 10 4.89 11.78 3.00
C GLY A 10 5.24 13.11 3.67
N VAL A 11 6.02 13.97 3.00
CA VAL A 11 6.40 15.28 3.57
C VAL A 11 5.19 16.20 3.79
N VAL A 12 4.20 16.18 2.90
CA VAL A 12 2.97 16.97 3.01
C VAL A 12 2.08 16.39 4.09
N PHE A 13 1.90 15.07 4.09
CA PHE A 13 1.09 14.38 5.08
C PHE A 13 1.61 14.64 6.50
N LYS A 14 2.92 14.46 6.73
CA LYS A 14 3.55 14.74 8.02
C LYS A 14 3.44 16.21 8.40
N HIS A 15 3.61 17.15 7.47
CA HIS A 15 3.44 18.58 7.76
C HIS A 15 2.01 18.90 8.24
N ALA A 16 1.00 18.37 7.55
CA ALA A 16 -0.40 18.62 7.88
C ALA A 16 -0.84 17.93 9.17
N PHE A 17 -0.57 16.64 9.30
CA PHE A 17 -1.05 15.81 10.41
C PHE A 17 -0.18 15.90 11.68
N SER A 18 1.00 16.53 11.65
CA SER A 18 1.77 16.83 12.86
C SER A 18 1.24 18.02 13.66
N GLN A 19 0.29 18.79 13.09
CA GLN A 19 -0.39 19.84 13.84
C GLN A 19 -1.27 19.20 14.92
N VAL A 20 -1.05 19.59 16.18
CA VAL A 20 -1.71 18.97 17.36
C VAL A 20 -3.24 18.96 17.21
N THR A 21 -3.85 20.05 16.75
CA THR A 21 -5.31 20.12 16.54
C THR A 21 -5.79 19.15 15.46
N VAL A 22 -5.08 19.08 14.33
CA VAL A 22 -5.40 18.16 13.22
C VAL A 22 -5.27 16.71 13.70
N PHE A 23 -4.15 16.37 14.34
CA PHE A 23 -3.88 15.04 14.86
C PHE A 23 -4.95 14.60 15.86
N LYS A 24 -5.28 15.43 16.85
CA LYS A 24 -6.30 15.13 17.85
C LYS A 24 -7.67 14.89 17.23
N ASN A 25 -8.09 15.73 16.29
CA ASN A 25 -9.37 15.56 15.60
C ASN A 25 -9.39 14.29 14.75
N PHE A 26 -8.31 14.02 14.01
CA PHE A 26 -8.18 12.81 13.21
C PHE A 26 -8.25 11.55 14.07
N VAL A 27 -7.48 11.49 15.17
CA VAL A 27 -7.49 10.38 16.11
C VAL A 27 -8.87 10.21 16.75
N LYS A 28 -9.49 11.30 17.19
CA LYS A 28 -10.83 11.26 17.78
C LYS A 28 -11.85 10.67 16.81
N ASP A 29 -11.85 11.10 15.56
CA ASP A 29 -12.81 10.59 14.57
C ASP A 29 -12.52 9.15 14.13
N VAL A 30 -11.24 8.75 14.06
CA VAL A 30 -10.84 7.42 13.55
C VAL A 30 -10.99 6.32 14.57
N ILE A 31 -10.61 6.57 15.83
CA ILE A 31 -10.58 5.53 16.87
C ILE A 31 -11.52 5.81 18.06
N ASP A 32 -12.28 6.92 18.02
CA ASP A 32 -13.17 7.40 19.08
C ASP A 32 -12.50 7.59 20.44
N ILE A 33 -11.30 8.21 20.42
CA ILE A 33 -10.48 8.42 21.61
C ILE A 33 -9.99 9.85 21.67
N ASP A 34 -10.11 10.43 22.86
CA ASP A 34 -9.48 11.69 23.22
C ASP A 34 -8.06 11.45 23.73
N ILE A 35 -7.13 12.27 23.25
CA ILE A 35 -5.71 12.22 23.62
C ILE A 35 -5.23 13.60 24.08
N ASN A 36 -4.47 13.63 25.17
CA ASN A 36 -3.91 14.86 25.72
C ASN A 36 -2.41 14.98 25.44
N ILE A 37 -2.07 15.57 24.29
CA ILE A 37 -0.69 15.73 23.81
C ILE A 37 -0.36 17.20 23.56
N ASP A 38 0.89 17.56 23.80
CA ASP A 38 1.43 18.90 23.52
C ASP A 38 2.18 18.95 22.17
N LYS A 39 2.59 17.79 21.64
CA LYS A 39 3.39 17.68 20.43
C LYS A 39 3.13 16.36 19.71
N VAL A 40 3.19 16.42 18.38
CA VAL A 40 3.34 15.25 17.51
C VAL A 40 4.77 15.23 16.98
N HIS A 41 5.48 14.13 17.18
CA HIS A 41 6.80 13.92 16.62
C HIS A 41 6.66 13.40 15.19
N THR A 42 7.44 13.95 14.27
CA THR A 42 7.61 13.38 12.94
C THR A 42 8.87 12.53 12.90
N GLU A 43 8.87 11.47 12.08
CA GLU A 43 10.08 10.66 11.84
C GLU A 43 10.68 10.09 13.13
N TYR A 44 9.83 9.68 14.07
CA TYR A 44 10.24 9.31 15.42
C TYR A 44 10.90 7.93 15.44
N GLU A 45 12.03 7.84 16.11
CA GLU A 45 12.75 6.60 16.38
C GLU A 45 12.99 6.48 17.88
N TYR A 46 12.87 5.26 18.41
CA TYR A 46 13.22 5.03 19.81
C TYR A 46 14.72 5.26 20.02
N PRO A 47 15.13 5.86 21.16
CA PRO A 47 16.54 6.06 21.47
C PRO A 47 17.35 4.76 21.53
N THR A 48 16.70 3.69 22.00
CA THR A 48 17.28 2.34 22.02
C THR A 48 16.61 1.52 20.94
N GLN A 49 17.42 0.89 20.09
CA GLN A 49 16.91 0.02 19.04
C GLN A 49 16.28 -1.24 19.65
N ILE A 50 15.12 -1.62 19.12
CA ILE A 50 14.41 -2.85 19.46
C ILE A 50 14.29 -3.68 18.20
N GLY A 51 14.71 -4.94 18.28
CA GLY A 51 14.78 -5.83 17.13
C GLY A 51 15.89 -5.43 16.13
N PHE A 52 15.96 -6.17 15.03
CA PHE A 52 16.99 -5.97 14.01
C PHE A 52 16.66 -4.84 13.04
N VAL A 53 15.37 -4.66 12.73
CA VAL A 53 14.89 -3.63 11.81
C VAL A 53 14.59 -2.37 12.61
N LYS A 54 15.21 -1.25 12.21
CA LYS A 54 15.00 0.05 12.83
C LYS A 54 13.61 0.58 12.46
N SER A 55 12.73 0.73 13.45
CA SER A 55 11.42 1.35 13.28
C SER A 55 11.53 2.87 13.34
N LYS A 56 11.01 3.52 12.30
CA LYS A 56 10.91 4.98 12.19
C LYS A 56 9.47 5.32 11.84
N TYR A 57 8.78 5.98 12.77
CA TYR A 57 7.36 6.26 12.65
C TYR A 57 7.13 7.63 12.01
N ASP A 58 6.24 7.71 11.02
CA ASP A 58 5.94 8.98 10.33
C ASP A 58 5.42 10.04 11.30
N LEU A 59 4.46 9.66 12.14
CA LEU A 59 3.91 10.48 13.21
C LEU A 59 3.77 9.67 14.50
N PHE A 60 4.25 10.23 15.59
CA PHE A 60 4.22 9.62 16.91
C PHE A 60 3.80 10.63 17.97
N ALA A 61 2.82 10.28 18.79
CA ALA A 61 2.44 11.06 19.95
C ALA A 61 1.98 10.14 21.08
N GLU A 62 2.24 10.52 22.33
CA GLU A 62 1.76 9.79 23.48
C GLU A 62 1.33 10.72 24.61
N ASP A 63 0.29 10.32 25.34
CA ASP A 63 -0.08 10.88 26.63
C ASP A 63 0.24 9.88 27.76
N ILE A 64 -0.27 10.11 28.96
CA ILE A 64 -0.04 9.24 30.12
C ILE A 64 -0.62 7.81 29.95
N GLU A 65 -1.61 7.61 29.10
CA GLU A 65 -2.37 6.36 28.96
C GLU A 65 -2.27 5.74 27.57
N LYS A 66 -1.92 6.53 26.55
CA LYS A 66 -2.13 6.19 25.14
C LYS A 66 -0.93 6.58 24.31
N ARG A 67 -0.59 5.72 23.36
CA ARG A 67 0.43 5.94 22.35
C ARG A 67 -0.22 5.79 20.98
N ILE A 68 -0.08 6.82 20.15
CA ILE A 68 -0.66 6.87 18.81
C ILE A 68 0.45 6.99 17.79
N ILE A 69 0.42 6.09 16.83
CA ILE A 69 1.27 6.09 15.65
C ILE A 69 0.38 6.33 14.44
N VAL A 70 0.77 7.22 13.55
CA VAL A 70 0.12 7.38 12.24
C VAL A 70 1.18 7.22 11.15
N GLU A 71 0.98 6.26 10.26
CA GLU A 71 1.86 5.92 9.14
C GLU A 71 1.17 6.26 7.83
N ILE A 72 1.92 6.75 6.84
CA ILE A 72 1.46 6.89 5.47
C ILE A 72 2.22 5.90 4.57
N GLN A 73 1.47 5.16 3.76
CA GLN A 73 2.05 4.27 2.75
C GLN A 73 1.57 4.65 1.36
N HIS A 74 2.50 5.14 0.54
CA HIS A 74 2.26 5.33 -0.89
C HIS A 74 2.61 4.08 -1.72
N ILE A 75 3.64 3.32 -1.32
CA ILE A 75 4.29 2.32 -2.16
C ILE A 75 3.71 0.91 -1.95
N LYS A 76 3.62 0.16 -3.05
CA LYS A 76 3.21 -1.25 -3.10
C LYS A 76 4.40 -2.15 -2.75
N GLU A 77 4.76 -2.20 -1.48
CA GLU A 77 5.64 -3.27 -0.96
C GLU A 77 4.78 -4.51 -0.74
N GLU A 78 5.24 -5.68 -1.14
CA GLU A 78 4.49 -6.93 -0.96
C GLU A 78 4.25 -7.23 0.54
N ASP A 79 5.18 -6.78 1.41
CA ASP A 79 5.18 -7.10 2.84
C ASP A 79 4.69 -5.94 3.74
N PHE A 80 3.92 -4.98 3.21
CA PHE A 80 3.55 -3.80 3.99
C PHE A 80 2.73 -4.15 5.23
N PHE A 81 1.87 -5.18 5.17
CA PHE A 81 1.11 -5.66 6.32
C PHE A 81 2.04 -6.14 7.44
N ASP A 82 3.03 -6.96 7.10
CA ASP A 82 4.01 -7.48 8.06
C ASP A 82 4.87 -6.36 8.65
N ARG A 83 5.25 -5.38 7.82
CA ARG A 83 6.00 -4.19 8.28
C ARG A 83 5.23 -3.40 9.32
N PHE A 84 3.94 -3.13 9.10
CA PHE A 84 3.14 -2.35 10.04
C PHE A 84 2.75 -3.14 11.29
N LEU A 85 2.55 -4.46 11.16
CA LEU A 85 2.42 -5.33 12.32
C LEU A 85 3.70 -5.32 13.15
N TYR A 86 4.87 -5.44 12.52
CA TYR A 86 6.17 -5.33 13.20
C TYR A 86 6.29 -3.98 13.93
N TYR A 87 5.97 -2.87 13.27
CA TYR A 87 6.01 -1.52 13.86
C TYR A 87 5.09 -1.38 15.08
N HIS A 88 3.89 -1.94 14.99
CA HIS A 88 2.93 -1.99 16.09
C HIS A 88 3.46 -2.81 17.28
N LEU A 89 4.03 -3.99 17.02
CA LEU A 89 4.60 -4.86 18.05
C LEU A 89 5.82 -4.25 18.72
N ILE A 90 6.70 -3.58 17.96
CA ILE A 90 7.85 -2.86 18.53
C ILE A 90 7.40 -1.77 19.50
N SER A 91 6.32 -1.06 19.18
CA SER A 91 5.72 -0.03 20.05
C SER A 91 5.12 -0.58 21.35
N LEU A 92 4.73 -1.86 21.36
CA LEU A 92 4.32 -2.58 22.58
C LEU A 92 5.54 -3.04 23.38
N VAL A 93 6.46 -3.74 22.72
CA VAL A 93 7.66 -4.32 23.35
C VAL A 93 8.54 -3.26 23.98
N GLU A 94 8.63 -2.07 23.38
CA GLU A 94 9.41 -0.95 23.91
C GLU A 94 9.02 -0.55 25.33
N GLN A 95 7.74 -0.72 25.69
CA GLN A 95 7.25 -0.35 27.00
C GLN A 95 7.72 -1.31 28.11
N ILE A 96 8.21 -2.50 27.74
CA ILE A 96 8.64 -3.52 28.70
C ILE A 96 10.10 -3.28 29.09
N GLY A 97 10.30 -2.46 30.12
CA GLY A 97 11.63 -2.10 30.61
C GLY A 97 12.29 -3.13 31.56
N THR A 98 11.54 -4.08 32.13
CA THR A 98 12.07 -5.04 33.10
C THR A 98 11.43 -6.42 32.99
N TYR A 99 12.15 -7.46 33.43
CA TYR A 99 11.66 -8.85 33.46
C TYR A 99 10.53 -9.10 34.47
N GLN A 100 10.26 -8.16 35.37
CA GLN A 100 9.31 -8.33 36.47
C GLN A 100 7.90 -7.86 36.12
N LYS A 101 7.75 -7.00 35.09
CA LYS A 101 6.48 -6.40 34.68
C LYS A 101 6.32 -6.50 33.17
N TYR A 102 5.45 -7.40 32.74
CA TYR A 102 5.08 -7.60 31.33
C TYR A 102 3.84 -6.78 30.91
N GLN A 103 3.42 -5.80 31.73
CA GLN A 103 2.27 -4.97 31.42
C GLN A 103 2.68 -3.78 30.56
N PHE A 104 1.91 -3.50 29.51
CA PHE A 104 2.04 -2.27 28.73
C PHE A 104 1.43 -1.11 29.52
N GLU A 105 2.21 -0.06 29.77
CA GLU A 105 1.74 1.12 30.51
C GLU A 105 0.75 1.94 29.68
N LYS A 106 0.93 1.97 28.36
CA LYS A 106 0.12 2.71 27.42
C LYS A 106 -0.59 1.79 26.44
N THR A 107 -1.85 2.09 26.17
CA THR A 107 -2.57 1.47 25.06
C THR A 107 -2.03 2.01 23.73
N VAL A 108 -1.79 1.12 22.77
CA VAL A 108 -1.14 1.45 21.50
C VAL A 108 -2.16 1.40 20.39
N TYR A 109 -2.25 2.49 19.63
CA TYR A 109 -3.02 2.58 18.41
C TYR A 109 -2.10 2.94 17.26
N THR A 110 -2.13 2.14 16.20
CA THR A 110 -1.38 2.43 14.96
C THR A 110 -2.38 2.62 13.84
N ILE A 111 -2.39 3.78 13.20
CA ILE A 111 -3.27 4.10 12.06
C ILE A 111 -2.39 4.15 10.81
N VAL A 112 -2.68 3.30 9.83
CA VAL A 112 -1.95 3.22 8.57
C VAL A 112 -2.84 3.77 7.45
N VAL A 113 -2.40 4.83 6.78
CA VAL A 113 -3.10 5.45 5.65
C VAL A 113 -2.48 5.00 4.33
N LEU A 114 -3.21 4.20 3.56
CA LEU A 114 -2.79 3.66 2.26
C LEU A 114 -3.23 4.58 1.12
N THR A 115 -2.32 5.39 0.57
CA THR A 115 -2.66 6.37 -0.49
C THR A 115 -2.65 5.76 -1.90
N SER A 116 -2.29 4.49 -2.03
CA SER A 116 -2.44 3.70 -3.25
C SER A 116 -2.95 2.29 -2.97
N LEU A 117 -3.52 1.65 -3.99
CA LEU A 117 -4.02 0.28 -3.90
C LEU A 117 -2.93 -0.73 -4.28
N PRO A 118 -2.75 -1.82 -3.51
CA PRO A 118 -1.83 -2.88 -3.90
C PRO A 118 -2.32 -3.59 -5.18
N ARG A 119 -1.40 -4.13 -5.97
CA ARG A 119 -1.72 -4.71 -7.30
C ARG A 119 -2.40 -6.09 -7.20
N ASP A 120 -2.05 -6.83 -6.17
CA ASP A 120 -2.58 -8.16 -5.84
C ASP A 120 -4.06 -8.14 -5.39
N LYS A 121 -4.64 -6.93 -5.19
CA LYS A 121 -5.99 -6.72 -4.67
C LYS A 121 -6.21 -7.30 -3.27
N SER A 122 -5.15 -7.39 -2.46
CA SER A 122 -5.22 -7.83 -1.06
C SER A 122 -6.02 -6.86 -0.17
N VAL A 123 -6.15 -5.59 -0.59
CA VAL A 123 -6.95 -4.57 0.10
C VAL A 123 -8.22 -4.28 -0.68
N GLN A 124 -9.37 -4.57 -0.05
CA GLN A 124 -10.72 -4.35 -0.60
C GLN A 124 -11.66 -3.65 0.41
N PHE A 125 -11.08 -2.92 1.37
CA PHE A 125 -11.80 -2.21 2.42
C PHE A 125 -11.33 -0.75 2.49
N SER A 126 -12.22 0.17 2.89
CA SER A 126 -11.87 1.56 3.21
C SER A 126 -11.32 1.72 4.63
N CYS A 127 -11.78 0.88 5.55
CA CYS A 127 -11.37 0.86 6.95
C CYS A 127 -11.36 -0.59 7.45
N ALA A 128 -10.24 -1.03 8.01
CA ALA A 128 -10.13 -2.30 8.72
C ALA A 128 -9.42 -2.11 10.04
N VAL A 129 -9.85 -2.85 11.07
CA VAL A 129 -9.30 -2.77 12.42
C VAL A 129 -8.87 -4.16 12.86
N SER A 130 -7.58 -4.32 13.11
CA SER A 130 -7.04 -5.45 13.86
C SER A 130 -7.09 -5.09 15.34
N ASP A 131 -7.99 -5.74 16.07
CA ASP A 131 -8.18 -5.56 17.50
C ASP A 131 -7.55 -6.71 18.27
N MET A 132 -6.64 -6.41 19.20
CA MET A 132 -5.86 -7.42 19.91
C MET A 132 -6.62 -8.07 21.06
N SER A 133 -7.80 -7.56 21.42
CA SER A 133 -8.62 -8.13 22.48
C SER A 133 -9.26 -9.45 22.05
N PRO A 134 -9.19 -10.52 22.86
CA PRO A 134 -9.72 -11.82 22.48
C PRO A 134 -11.25 -11.80 22.37
N ILE A 135 -11.75 -12.60 21.44
CA ILE A 135 -13.18 -12.89 21.25
C ILE A 135 -13.38 -14.34 21.68
N ASP A 136 -14.34 -14.59 22.56
CA ASP A 136 -14.65 -15.94 23.01
C ASP A 136 -15.51 -16.73 22.00
N GLU A 137 -15.76 -18.00 22.30
CA GLU A 137 -16.57 -18.90 21.48
C GLU A 137 -18.03 -18.44 21.29
N HIS A 138 -18.47 -17.43 22.04
CA HIS A 138 -19.80 -16.82 21.95
C HIS A 138 -19.80 -15.50 21.15
N GLY A 139 -18.65 -15.11 20.59
CA GLY A 139 -18.51 -13.84 19.88
C GLY A 139 -18.41 -12.63 20.81
N LYS A 140 -18.25 -12.83 22.12
CA LYS A 140 -18.09 -11.72 23.06
C LYS A 140 -16.62 -11.31 23.12
N LYS A 141 -16.38 -10.02 22.90
CA LYS A 141 -15.07 -9.40 23.04
C LYS A 141 -14.73 -9.16 24.51
N HIS A 142 -13.52 -9.53 24.92
CA HIS A 142 -12.96 -9.28 26.24
C HIS A 142 -11.89 -8.20 26.15
N ASN A 143 -12.11 -7.05 26.79
CA ASN A 143 -11.23 -5.88 26.72
C ASN A 143 -9.94 -6.05 27.55
N ILE A 144 -9.11 -7.04 27.18
CA ILE A 144 -7.87 -7.41 27.87
C ILE A 144 -6.68 -6.68 27.24
N TYR A 145 -6.64 -6.62 25.91
CA TYR A 145 -5.56 -6.00 25.14
C TYR A 145 -6.18 -4.96 24.21
N PRO A 146 -6.47 -3.73 24.69
CA PRO A 146 -7.20 -2.71 23.93
C PRO A 146 -6.37 -2.05 22.80
N HIS A 147 -5.27 -2.68 22.38
CA HIS A 147 -4.40 -2.23 21.31
C HIS A 147 -5.06 -2.49 19.95
N ARG A 148 -4.95 -1.52 19.04
CA ARG A 148 -5.52 -1.66 17.69
C ARG A 148 -4.53 -1.21 16.62
N LEU A 149 -4.49 -1.96 15.53
CA LEU A 149 -3.83 -1.60 14.27
C LEU A 149 -4.93 -1.36 13.23
N ILE A 150 -5.04 -0.13 12.76
CA ILE A 150 -6.11 0.36 11.88
C ILE A 150 -5.52 0.63 10.50
N PHE A 151 -6.17 0.14 9.46
CA PHE A 151 -5.84 0.44 8.07
C PHE A 151 -6.94 1.28 7.46
N LEU A 152 -6.54 2.39 6.85
CA LEU A 152 -7.40 3.36 6.20
C LEU A 152 -7.01 3.45 4.72
N CYS A 153 -7.97 3.26 3.83
CA CYS A 153 -7.75 3.32 2.39
C CYS A 153 -8.69 4.35 1.74
N PRO A 154 -8.22 5.61 1.58
CA PRO A 154 -8.99 6.69 0.96
C PRO A 154 -9.60 6.32 -0.39
N ARG A 155 -8.86 5.60 -1.25
CA ARG A 155 -9.31 5.20 -2.59
C ARG A 155 -10.44 4.17 -2.62
N LEU A 156 -10.81 3.59 -1.48
CA LEU A 156 -11.90 2.62 -1.37
C LEU A 156 -13.07 3.15 -0.53
N VAL A 157 -13.09 4.44 -0.20
CA VAL A 157 -14.21 5.06 0.53
C VAL A 157 -15.55 4.76 -0.16
N ASN A 158 -16.54 4.40 0.65
CA ASN A 158 -17.83 3.88 0.18
C ASN A 158 -18.94 4.15 1.22
N GLU A 159 -20.16 3.71 0.94
CA GLU A 159 -21.31 3.93 1.82
C GLU A 159 -21.24 3.21 3.18
N ASP A 160 -20.53 2.08 3.25
CA ASP A 160 -20.33 1.31 4.49
C ASP A 160 -19.15 1.84 5.33
N THR A 161 -18.45 2.86 4.84
CA THR A 161 -17.33 3.47 5.56
C THR A 161 -17.86 4.16 6.83
N PRO A 162 -17.26 3.92 8.03
CA PRO A 162 -17.71 4.54 9.26
C PRO A 162 -17.82 6.06 9.12
N VAL A 163 -18.97 6.63 9.48
CA VAL A 163 -19.33 8.04 9.19
C VAL A 163 -18.26 9.03 9.64
N ASN A 164 -17.70 8.85 10.85
CA ASN A 164 -16.67 9.74 11.38
C ASN A 164 -15.35 9.66 10.61
N VAL A 165 -15.03 8.48 10.06
CA VAL A 165 -13.83 8.22 9.25
C VAL A 165 -14.01 8.69 7.81
N LYS A 166 -15.23 8.55 7.26
CA LYS A 166 -15.56 8.78 5.85
C LYS A 166 -15.08 10.15 5.36
N THR A 167 -15.39 11.22 6.08
CA THR A 167 -15.00 12.58 5.67
C THR A 167 -13.49 12.81 5.66
N TRP A 168 -12.73 12.15 6.55
CA TRP A 168 -11.26 12.19 6.50
C TRP A 168 -10.71 11.45 5.28
N LEU A 169 -11.27 10.28 4.97
CA LEU A 169 -10.89 9.53 3.77
C LEU A 169 -11.21 10.30 2.50
N GLU A 170 -12.38 10.92 2.42
CA GLU A 170 -12.77 11.77 1.29
C GLU A 170 -11.83 12.97 1.15
N LEU A 171 -11.45 13.63 2.25
CA LEU A 171 -10.49 14.75 2.21
C LEU A 171 -9.13 14.30 1.67
N ILE A 172 -8.63 13.18 2.19
CA ILE A 172 -7.34 12.64 1.76
C ILE A 172 -7.42 12.23 0.30
N GLU A 173 -8.47 11.50 -0.12
CA GLU A 173 -8.71 11.03 -1.48
C GLU A 173 -8.76 12.18 -2.49
N ASP A 174 -9.59 13.19 -2.23
CA ASP A 174 -9.78 14.36 -3.09
C ASP A 174 -8.42 15.06 -3.29
N SER A 175 -7.62 15.18 -2.22
CA SER A 175 -6.31 15.83 -2.27
C SER A 175 -5.21 15.08 -3.05
N LEU A 176 -5.34 13.77 -3.32
CA LEU A 176 -4.23 12.94 -3.82
C LEU A 176 -3.69 13.39 -5.18
N ASP A 177 -4.53 14.05 -5.97
CA ASP A 177 -4.20 14.55 -7.31
C ASP A 177 -3.96 16.08 -7.34
N GLY A 178 -3.84 16.71 -6.16
CA GLY A 178 -3.44 18.11 -6.00
C GLY A 178 -4.57 19.14 -6.18
N LYS A 179 -5.82 18.68 -6.23
CA LYS A 179 -7.01 19.53 -6.27
C LYS A 179 -7.96 19.12 -5.15
N LEU A 180 -8.80 20.02 -4.65
CA LEU A 180 -9.71 19.69 -3.55
C LEU A 180 -10.98 20.55 -3.61
N GLU A 181 -12.14 19.93 -3.40
CA GLU A 181 -13.45 20.59 -3.32
C GLU A 181 -13.72 21.10 -1.90
N GLU A 182 -13.13 22.26 -1.56
CA GLU A 182 -13.12 22.80 -0.18
C GLU A 182 -14.51 22.90 0.47
N ASN A 183 -15.55 23.16 -0.34
CA ASN A 183 -16.94 23.27 0.13
C ASN A 183 -17.50 21.96 0.74
N LYS A 184 -16.87 20.80 0.51
CA LYS A 184 -17.21 19.54 1.19
C LYS A 184 -16.75 19.52 2.65
N PHE A 185 -15.71 20.29 2.99
CA PHE A 185 -14.97 20.19 4.25
C PHE A 185 -15.11 21.46 5.12
N THR A 186 -16.36 21.87 5.36
CA THR A 186 -16.66 23.14 6.06
C THR A 186 -16.54 23.10 7.58
N ALA A 187 -16.46 21.90 8.16
CA ALA A 187 -16.35 21.74 9.61
C ALA A 187 -15.06 22.39 10.14
N GLN A 188 -15.15 23.04 11.31
CA GLN A 188 -14.03 23.77 11.90
C GLN A 188 -12.75 22.93 12.06
N LYS A 189 -12.91 21.62 12.33
CA LYS A 189 -11.80 20.66 12.47
C LYS A 189 -10.92 20.52 11.22
N PHE A 190 -11.45 20.83 10.03
CA PHE A 190 -10.71 20.72 8.77
C PHE A 190 -9.97 21.99 8.37
N LYS A 191 -10.27 23.14 8.98
CA LYS A 191 -9.65 24.41 8.58
C LYS A 191 -8.13 24.38 8.68
N ASP A 192 -7.61 23.79 9.76
CA ASP A 192 -6.16 23.73 9.99
C ASP A 192 -5.45 22.87 8.95
N ILE A 193 -5.98 21.68 8.63
CA ILE A 193 -5.42 20.83 7.57
C ILE A 193 -5.54 21.47 6.18
N LEU A 194 -6.70 22.07 5.85
CA LEU A 194 -6.89 22.76 4.58
C LEU A 194 -5.89 23.91 4.42
N ASN A 195 -5.66 24.68 5.49
CA ASN A 195 -4.66 25.74 5.51
C ASN A 195 -3.23 25.19 5.32
N ALA A 196 -2.93 24.03 5.90
CA ALA A 196 -1.62 23.39 5.85
C ALA A 196 -1.23 22.89 4.45
N ILE A 197 -2.22 22.42 3.69
CA ILE A 197 -2.00 21.83 2.35
C ILE A 197 -2.25 22.82 1.22
N HIS A 198 -2.78 24.02 1.50
CA HIS A 198 -3.07 25.00 0.47
C HIS A 198 -1.78 25.51 -0.21
N GLN A 199 -1.62 25.31 -1.53
CA GLN A 199 -0.34 25.51 -2.22
C GLN A 199 0.28 26.90 -2.00
N GLN A 200 -0.53 27.96 -2.03
CA GLN A 200 -0.07 29.34 -1.84
C GLN A 200 0.46 29.64 -0.43
N ARG A 201 0.31 28.72 0.52
CA ARG A 201 0.72 28.89 1.93
C ARG A 201 1.89 28.00 2.32
N ILE A 202 2.40 27.20 1.36
CA ILE A 202 3.49 26.28 1.61
C ILE A 202 4.81 27.06 1.55
N ASP A 203 5.60 26.92 2.61
CA ASP A 203 6.93 27.50 2.71
C ASP A 203 7.89 26.91 1.63
N PRO A 204 8.81 27.72 1.07
CA PRO A 204 9.78 27.27 0.08
C PRO A 204 10.61 26.03 0.45
N ALA A 205 10.97 25.82 1.72
CA ALA A 205 11.75 24.65 2.12
C ALA A 205 10.90 23.38 2.06
N LEU A 206 9.62 23.46 2.41
CA LEU A 206 8.69 22.35 2.22
C LEU A 206 8.39 22.11 0.73
N LEU A 207 8.26 23.15 -0.09
CA LEU A 207 8.11 23.02 -1.54
C LEU A 207 9.29 22.29 -2.19
N ALA A 208 10.51 22.52 -1.73
CA ALA A 208 11.69 21.80 -2.23
C ALA A 208 11.59 20.30 -1.94
N GLN A 209 11.22 19.93 -0.71
CA GLN A 209 11.04 18.52 -0.33
C GLN A 209 9.91 17.84 -1.12
N ILE A 210 8.80 18.54 -1.37
CA ILE A 210 7.70 18.05 -2.21
C ILE A 210 8.19 17.76 -3.64
N LYS A 211 9.01 18.67 -4.20
CA LYS A 211 9.57 18.47 -5.54
C LYS A 211 10.50 17.27 -5.61
N ASP A 212 11.34 17.07 -4.60
CA ASP A 212 12.24 15.92 -4.52
C ASP A 212 11.45 14.60 -4.44
N GLU A 213 10.41 14.54 -3.60
CA GLU A 213 9.55 13.36 -3.48
C GLU A 213 8.76 13.09 -4.77
N ALA A 214 8.23 14.15 -5.40
CA ALA A 214 7.52 14.05 -6.68
C ALA A 214 8.44 13.56 -7.81
N ALA A 215 9.65 14.10 -7.92
CA ALA A 215 10.63 13.67 -8.92
C ALA A 215 10.99 12.19 -8.75
N TRP A 216 11.16 11.74 -7.51
CA TRP A 216 11.44 10.33 -7.23
C TRP A 216 10.26 9.41 -7.56
N GLU A 217 9.02 9.85 -7.32
CA GLU A 217 7.82 9.13 -7.76
C GLU A 217 7.73 9.00 -9.28
N ASP A 218 8.07 10.06 -10.01
CA ASP A 218 8.06 10.08 -11.47
C ASP A 218 9.11 9.13 -12.05
N VAL A 219 10.35 9.16 -11.53
CA VAL A 219 11.39 8.18 -11.90
C VAL A 219 10.91 6.75 -11.67
N LYS A 220 10.34 6.45 -10.49
CA LYS A 220 9.77 5.12 -10.21
C LYS A 220 8.63 4.73 -11.13
N ARG A 221 7.86 5.71 -11.62
CA ARG A 221 6.76 5.45 -12.56
C ARG A 221 7.32 5.13 -13.95
N GLU A 222 8.33 5.87 -14.40
CA GLU A 222 9.02 5.65 -15.67
C GLU A 222 9.72 4.28 -15.69
N GLU A 223 10.53 3.95 -14.69
CA GLU A 223 11.21 2.64 -14.58
C GLU A 223 10.20 1.47 -14.64
N ARG A 224 9.05 1.62 -13.99
CA ARG A 224 7.97 0.61 -14.02
C ARG A 224 7.34 0.50 -15.40
N LYS A 225 7.19 1.62 -16.11
CA LYS A 225 6.62 1.64 -17.46
C LYS A 225 7.59 0.97 -18.44
N GLU A 226 8.86 1.33 -18.39
CA GLU A 226 9.91 0.72 -19.21
C GLU A 226 10.04 -0.78 -18.95
N GLY A 227 10.05 -1.21 -17.69
CA GLY A 227 10.09 -2.62 -17.33
C GLY A 227 8.89 -3.42 -17.85
N PHE A 228 7.69 -2.82 -17.82
CA PHE A 228 6.49 -3.44 -18.39
C PHE A 228 6.57 -3.53 -19.92
N GLU A 229 6.97 -2.45 -20.59
CA GLU A 229 7.13 -2.42 -22.05
C GLU A 229 8.17 -3.43 -22.53
N ALA A 230 9.32 -3.51 -21.86
CA ALA A 230 10.36 -4.51 -22.13
C ALA A 230 9.83 -5.94 -21.95
N GLY A 231 9.07 -6.20 -20.89
CA GLY A 231 8.45 -7.50 -20.64
C GLY A 231 7.44 -7.91 -21.73
N VAL A 232 6.61 -6.97 -22.18
CA VAL A 232 5.66 -7.20 -23.29
C VAL A 232 6.41 -7.49 -24.59
N GLN A 233 7.45 -6.72 -24.91
CA GLN A 233 8.25 -6.94 -26.11
C GLN A 233 8.93 -8.31 -26.10
N LEU A 234 9.54 -8.69 -24.98
CA LEU A 234 10.16 -10.01 -24.84
C LEU A 234 9.13 -11.13 -24.99
N GLY A 235 7.95 -10.98 -24.38
CA GLY A 235 6.85 -11.93 -24.50
C GLY A 235 6.35 -12.10 -25.93
N LEU A 236 6.22 -11.00 -26.68
CA LEU A 236 5.83 -11.02 -28.09
C LEU A 236 6.90 -11.72 -28.95
N GLN A 237 8.18 -11.41 -28.77
CA GLN A 237 9.27 -12.04 -29.51
C GLN A 237 9.36 -13.54 -29.25
N GLU A 238 9.25 -13.95 -28.00
CA GLU A 238 9.28 -15.37 -27.63
C GLU A 238 8.04 -16.10 -28.15
N GLY A 239 6.87 -15.46 -28.09
CA GLY A 239 5.62 -15.98 -28.65
C GLY A 239 5.68 -16.15 -30.17
N GLU A 240 6.23 -15.18 -30.89
CA GLU A 240 6.43 -15.24 -32.34
C GLU A 240 7.38 -16.38 -32.72
N LYS A 241 8.53 -16.49 -32.05
CA LYS A 241 9.48 -17.58 -32.30
C LYS A 241 8.85 -18.95 -32.09
N ARG A 242 8.12 -19.15 -30.99
CA ARG A 242 7.42 -20.40 -30.70
C ARG A 242 6.32 -20.68 -31.72
N GLY A 243 5.54 -19.67 -32.09
CA GLY A 243 4.48 -19.80 -33.09
C GLY A 243 5.02 -20.19 -34.48
N VAL A 244 6.13 -19.59 -34.90
CA VAL A 244 6.83 -19.95 -36.15
C VAL A 244 7.33 -21.40 -36.10
N GLN A 245 7.98 -21.82 -35.00
CA GLN A 245 8.45 -23.20 -34.83
C GLN A 245 7.29 -24.21 -34.87
N GLN A 246 6.20 -23.95 -34.15
CA GLN A 246 5.02 -24.79 -34.16
C GLN A 246 4.37 -24.85 -35.54
N GLY A 247 4.27 -23.72 -36.24
CA GLY A 247 3.73 -23.66 -37.60
C GLY A 247 4.56 -24.46 -38.61
N ILE A 248 5.89 -24.39 -38.52
CA ILE A 248 6.79 -25.22 -39.34
C ILE A 248 6.59 -26.70 -39.04
N GLN A 249 6.50 -27.09 -37.76
CA GLN A 249 6.30 -28.48 -37.36
C GLN A 249 4.94 -29.02 -37.85
N LEU A 250 3.86 -28.25 -37.72
CA LEU A 250 2.54 -28.60 -38.25
C LEU A 250 2.56 -28.75 -39.77
N ALA A 251 3.21 -27.83 -40.49
CA ALA A 251 3.33 -27.93 -41.94
C ALA A 251 4.12 -29.19 -42.38
N HIS A 252 5.17 -29.57 -41.63
CA HIS A 252 5.91 -30.80 -41.88
C HIS A 252 5.02 -32.04 -41.66
N LEU A 253 4.22 -32.07 -40.59
CA LEU A 253 3.27 -33.15 -40.30
C LEU A 253 2.20 -33.28 -41.37
N GLU A 254 1.56 -32.18 -41.77
CA GLU A 254 0.56 -32.18 -42.84
C GLU A 254 1.14 -32.68 -44.18
N THR A 255 2.37 -32.27 -44.49
CA THR A 255 3.07 -32.71 -45.70
C THR A 255 3.36 -34.21 -45.63
N ALA A 256 3.84 -34.70 -44.50
CA ALA A 256 4.10 -36.13 -44.30
C ALA A 256 2.82 -36.97 -44.45
N GLN A 257 1.70 -36.52 -43.88
CA GLN A 257 0.40 -37.19 -44.01
C GLN A 257 -0.07 -37.28 -45.47
N LYS A 258 0.06 -36.19 -46.24
CA LYS A 258 -0.26 -36.18 -47.69
C LYS A 258 0.65 -37.11 -48.50
N MET A 259 1.95 -37.11 -48.24
CA MET A 259 2.89 -38.00 -48.93
C MET A 259 2.58 -39.48 -48.64
N LEU A 260 2.22 -39.81 -47.40
CA LEU A 260 1.78 -41.15 -47.02
C LEU A 260 0.46 -41.55 -47.71
N SER A 261 -0.51 -40.64 -47.81
CA SER A 261 -1.78 -40.91 -48.51
C SER A 261 -1.58 -41.14 -50.02
N ASP A 262 -0.57 -40.51 -50.61
CA ASP A 262 -0.18 -40.70 -52.02
C ASP A 262 0.65 -41.98 -52.25
N GLY A 263 0.88 -42.78 -51.21
CA GLY A 263 1.57 -44.07 -51.29
C GLY A 263 3.10 -43.98 -51.28
N ILE A 264 3.68 -42.83 -50.89
CA ILE A 264 5.13 -42.70 -50.75
C ILE A 264 5.60 -43.53 -49.52
N PRO A 265 6.65 -44.35 -49.64
CA PRO A 265 7.15 -45.16 -48.53
C PRO A 265 7.55 -44.32 -47.30
N LEU A 266 7.24 -44.80 -46.10
CA LEU A 266 7.51 -44.14 -44.82
C LEU A 266 8.97 -43.69 -44.67
N GLU A 267 9.92 -44.53 -45.05
CA GLU A 267 11.36 -44.22 -44.98
C GLU A 267 11.74 -43.00 -45.84
N THR A 268 11.10 -42.86 -47.00
CA THR A 268 11.24 -41.69 -47.89
C THR A 268 10.61 -40.46 -47.25
N VAL A 269 9.42 -40.58 -46.65
CA VAL A 269 8.73 -39.46 -45.98
C VAL A 269 9.58 -38.92 -44.82
N LEU A 270 10.04 -39.78 -43.91
CA LEU A 270 10.88 -39.38 -42.78
C LEU A 270 12.18 -38.67 -43.24
N LYS A 271 12.79 -39.16 -44.32
CA LYS A 271 14.01 -38.56 -44.89
C LYS A 271 13.80 -37.14 -45.41
N TYR A 272 12.65 -36.83 -46.02
CA TYR A 272 12.41 -35.54 -46.66
C TYR A 272 11.70 -34.52 -45.77
N THR A 273 10.91 -34.95 -44.78
CA THR A 273 10.24 -34.03 -43.84
C THR A 273 11.06 -33.77 -42.58
N GLY A 274 12.09 -34.59 -42.32
CA GLY A 274 12.94 -34.48 -41.14
C GLY A 274 12.24 -34.86 -39.83
N LEU A 275 11.06 -35.48 -39.92
CA LEU A 275 10.29 -35.97 -38.77
C LEU A 275 10.80 -37.35 -38.32
N SER A 276 10.58 -37.68 -37.06
CA SER A 276 10.77 -39.03 -36.52
C SER A 276 9.47 -39.85 -36.60
N GLU A 277 9.56 -41.17 -36.44
CA GLU A 277 8.37 -42.02 -36.32
C GLU A 277 7.49 -41.65 -35.12
N ILE A 278 8.08 -41.06 -34.07
CA ILE A 278 7.35 -40.66 -32.86
C ILE A 278 6.49 -39.43 -33.17
N ASP A 279 7.05 -38.44 -33.88
CA ASP A 279 6.32 -37.23 -34.30
C ASP A 279 5.05 -37.55 -35.10
N LEU A 280 5.07 -38.65 -35.88
CA LEU A 280 3.91 -39.12 -36.68
C LEU A 280 2.92 -40.00 -35.90
N LYS A 281 3.33 -40.61 -34.79
CA LYS A 281 2.46 -41.42 -33.92
C LYS A 281 1.70 -40.57 -32.91
N GLU A 282 2.25 -39.41 -32.56
CA GLU A 282 1.67 -38.45 -31.62
C GLU A 282 0.80 -37.37 -32.30
N SER A 283 0.75 -37.34 -33.64
CA SER A 283 -0.14 -36.49 -34.45
C SER A 283 -1.52 -37.11 -34.69
#